data_AF-A0A7K1UT34-F1
#
_entry.id   AF-A0A7K1UT34-F1
#
_cell.length_a   1.000
_cell.length_b   1.000
_cell.length_c   1.000
_cell.angle_alpha   90.00
_cell.angle_beta   90.00
_cell.angle_gamma   90.00
#
_symmetry.space_group_name_H-M   'P 1'
#
loop_
_entity.id
_entity.type
_entity.pdbx_description
1 polymer ?
#
loop_
_entity_poly.entity_id
_entity_poly.type
_entity_poly.pdbx_seq_one_letter_code
_entity_poly.pdbx_strand_id
1 'polypeptide(L)'
;MTAEEDKLDKSWRDDEGRWHWTSEDRTRMREQGREWKLASDTLLDALADRLSPDSLESARRFQHGGEYLWVFSGLAAELVNHRIPITPEERDLLASVLYSMEPSRPDDHPAIRDRDQVMVALNVVNARAET
;
A
#
# COMPACT_ATOMS: atom_id res chain seq x y z
N MET A 1 32.96 23.69 -1.45
CA MET A 1 31.63 23.09 -1.32
C MET A 1 30.97 23.69 -0.11
N THR A 2 30.16 24.72 -0.32
CA THR A 2 29.39 25.39 0.72
C THR A 2 28.06 24.65 0.92
N ALA A 3 27.49 24.73 2.12
CA ALA A 3 26.23 24.07 2.51
C ALA A 3 24.98 24.49 1.67
N GLU A 4 25.15 25.42 0.72
CA GLU A 4 24.12 25.82 -0.24
C GLU A 4 24.09 24.94 -1.50
N GLU A 5 25.20 24.31 -1.90
CA GLU A 5 25.24 23.44 -3.09
C GLU A 5 24.67 22.03 -2.80
N ASP A 6 24.77 21.55 -1.56
CA ASP A 6 24.26 20.23 -1.14
C ASP A 6 22.72 20.17 -1.06
N LYS A 7 22.05 21.33 -1.02
CA LYS A 7 20.57 21.44 -0.97
C LYS A 7 19.91 21.16 -2.33
N LEU A 8 20.66 21.12 -3.42
CA LEU A 8 20.07 20.91 -4.76
C LEU A 8 19.81 19.43 -5.09
N ASP A 9 20.41 18.50 -4.34
CA ASP A 9 20.44 17.07 -4.68
C ASP A 9 19.53 16.18 -3.80
N LYS A 10 19.04 16.70 -2.66
CA LYS A 10 18.25 15.91 -1.69
C LYS A 10 17.13 16.75 -1.11
N SER A 11 15.95 16.16 -0.89
CA SER A 11 14.84 16.84 -0.18
C SER A 11 15.25 17.34 1.20
N TRP A 12 14.82 18.56 1.56
CA TRP A 12 15.19 19.20 2.83
C TRP A 12 13.98 19.86 3.50
N ARG A 13 14.08 20.13 4.80
CA ARG A 13 13.18 21.06 5.49
C ARG A 13 13.86 22.42 5.60
N ASP A 14 13.11 23.48 5.39
CA ASP A 14 13.55 24.83 5.75
C ASP A 14 13.41 25.09 7.25
N ASP A 15 13.88 26.25 7.70
CA ASP A 15 13.83 26.67 9.10
C ASP A 15 12.40 26.88 9.61
N GLU A 16 11.41 26.99 8.71
CA GLU A 16 9.97 27.04 9.04
C GLU A 16 9.34 25.63 9.12
N GLY A 17 10.13 24.57 8.89
CA GLY A 17 9.68 23.18 8.93
C GLY A 17 8.93 22.71 7.68
N ARG A 18 8.92 23.50 6.60
CA ARG A 18 8.30 23.14 5.32
C ARG A 18 9.23 22.22 4.53
N TRP A 19 8.67 21.16 3.98
CA TRP A 19 9.39 20.27 3.07
C TRP A 19 9.56 20.89 1.69
N HIS A 20 10.81 20.90 1.22
CA HIS A 20 11.19 21.20 -0.15
C HIS A 20 11.60 19.90 -0.84
N TRP A 21 10.72 19.44 -1.73
CA TRP A 21 10.92 18.22 -2.50
C TRP A 21 11.66 18.50 -3.81
N THR A 22 12.62 17.65 -4.14
CA THR A 22 13.29 17.66 -5.45
C THR A 22 12.30 17.27 -6.56
N SER A 23 12.66 17.56 -7.82
CA SER A 23 11.89 17.07 -8.98
C SER A 23 11.87 15.55 -9.08
N GLU A 24 12.95 14.89 -8.65
CA GLU A 24 13.07 13.44 -8.65
C GLU A 24 12.16 12.83 -7.59
N ASP A 25 12.15 13.37 -6.37
CA ASP A 25 11.25 12.92 -5.31
C ASP A 25 9.78 13.08 -5.70
N ARG A 26 9.42 14.20 -6.34
CA ARG A 26 8.06 14.40 -6.87
C ARG A 26 7.70 13.41 -7.96
N THR A 27 8.65 13.06 -8.82
CA THR A 27 8.45 12.06 -9.88
C THR A 27 8.25 10.69 -9.28
N ARG A 28 9.13 10.30 -8.34
CA ARG A 28 9.03 9.05 -7.59
C ARG A 28 7.70 8.91 -6.86
N MET A 29 7.26 9.95 -6.15
CA MET A 29 5.95 9.95 -5.47
C MET A 29 4.79 9.75 -6.44
N ARG A 30 4.86 10.36 -7.64
CA ARG A 30 3.83 10.18 -8.68
C ARG A 30 3.86 8.79 -9.28
N GLU A 31 5.04 8.21 -9.49
CA GLU A 31 5.21 6.83 -9.96
C GLU A 31 4.65 5.85 -8.95
N GLN A 32 5.07 5.97 -7.70
CA GLN A 32 4.60 5.15 -6.60
C GLN A 32 3.08 5.27 -6.39
N GLY A 33 2.52 6.47 -6.50
CA GLY A 33 1.06 6.66 -6.48
C GLY A 33 0.33 5.97 -7.64
N ARG A 34 0.93 5.89 -8.84
CA ARG A 34 0.37 5.14 -9.97
C ARG A 34 0.44 3.64 -9.76
N GLU A 35 1.55 3.15 -9.22
CA GLU A 35 1.73 1.74 -8.86
C GLU A 35 0.71 1.30 -7.82
N TRP A 36 0.53 2.09 -6.76
CA TRP A 36 -0.48 1.82 -5.73
C TRP A 36 -1.90 1.83 -6.30
N LYS A 37 -2.21 2.76 -7.19
CA LYS A 37 -3.50 2.77 -7.88
C LYS A 37 -3.73 1.47 -8.67
N LEU A 38 -2.75 1.08 -9.48
CA LEU A 38 -2.87 -0.12 -10.31
C LEU A 38 -3.00 -1.37 -9.45
N ALA A 39 -2.17 -1.51 -8.42
CA ALA A 39 -2.23 -2.64 -7.51
C ALA A 39 -3.56 -2.70 -6.74
N SER A 40 -4.12 -1.55 -6.32
CA SER A 40 -5.43 -1.54 -5.66
C SER A 40 -6.54 -1.92 -6.63
N ASP A 41 -6.49 -1.45 -7.89
CA ASP A 41 -7.46 -1.85 -8.92
C ASP A 41 -7.41 -3.38 -9.11
N THR A 42 -6.22 -3.94 -9.31
CA THR A 42 -6.02 -5.38 -9.53
C THR A 42 -6.50 -6.22 -8.35
N LEU A 43 -6.11 -5.87 -7.12
CA LEU A 43 -6.50 -6.65 -5.94
C LEU A 43 -7.99 -6.55 -5.65
N LEU A 44 -8.59 -5.36 -5.73
CA LEU A 44 -10.01 -5.20 -5.43
C LEU A 44 -10.90 -5.86 -6.47
N ASP A 45 -10.47 -5.94 -7.73
CA ASP A 45 -11.20 -6.68 -8.77
C ASP A 45 -11.08 -8.20 -8.57
N ALA A 46 -9.86 -8.69 -8.31
CA ALA A 46 -9.60 -10.12 -8.09
C ALA A 46 -10.28 -10.68 -6.83
N LEU A 47 -10.48 -9.85 -5.81
CA LEU A 47 -11.06 -10.23 -4.51
C LEU A 47 -12.53 -9.82 -4.37
N ALA A 48 -13.14 -9.22 -5.41
CA ALA A 48 -14.48 -8.64 -5.34
C ALA A 48 -15.56 -9.66 -4.93
N ASP A 49 -15.42 -10.92 -5.32
CA ASP A 49 -16.34 -12.02 -5.02
C ASP A 49 -16.13 -12.62 -3.62
N ARG A 50 -15.00 -12.33 -2.97
CA ARG A 50 -14.58 -12.93 -1.70
C ARG A 50 -14.65 -11.96 -0.53
N LEU A 51 -14.60 -10.65 -0.81
CA LEU A 51 -14.78 -9.60 0.17
C LEU A 51 -16.25 -9.40 0.53
N SER A 52 -16.50 -8.92 1.75
CA SER A 52 -17.84 -8.44 2.08
C SER A 52 -18.19 -7.19 1.26
N PRO A 53 -19.48 -6.96 0.91
CA PRO A 53 -19.89 -5.78 0.15
C PRO A 53 -19.46 -4.46 0.83
N ASP A 54 -19.58 -4.38 2.15
CA ASP A 54 -19.21 -3.19 2.93
C ASP A 54 -17.69 -2.92 2.90
N SER A 55 -16.87 -3.97 3.01
CA SER A 55 -15.41 -3.84 2.93
C SER A 55 -14.96 -3.44 1.52
N LEU A 56 -15.58 -3.99 0.48
CA LEU A 56 -15.31 -3.61 -0.91
C LEU A 56 -15.72 -2.17 -1.19
N GLU A 57 -16.89 -1.73 -0.72
CA GLU A 57 -17.34 -0.33 -0.84
C GLU A 57 -16.37 0.63 -0.13
N SER A 58 -16.00 0.31 1.11
CA SER A 58 -15.08 1.13 1.91
C SER A 58 -13.72 1.26 1.22
N ALA A 59 -13.16 0.15 0.72
CA ALA A 59 -11.90 0.16 0.00
C ALA A 59 -11.98 1.02 -1.27
N ARG A 60 -13.05 0.91 -2.07
CA ARG A 60 -13.26 1.73 -3.27
C ARG A 60 -13.39 3.22 -2.94
N ARG A 61 -14.03 3.56 -1.82
CA ARG A 61 -14.14 4.94 -1.36
C ARG A 61 -12.76 5.54 -1.03
N PHE A 62 -11.92 4.82 -0.29
CA PHE A 62 -10.56 5.26 0.01
C PHE A 62 -9.70 5.34 -1.26
N GLN A 63 -9.83 4.36 -2.15
CA GLN A 63 -9.14 4.35 -3.43
C GLN A 63 -9.47 5.59 -4.26
N HIS A 64 -10.76 5.95 -4.36
CA HIS A 64 -11.20 7.15 -5.06
C HIS A 64 -10.63 8.44 -4.44
N GLY A 65 -10.43 8.46 -3.12
CA GLY A 65 -9.79 9.56 -2.39
C GLY A 65 -8.26 9.61 -2.52
N GLY A 66 -7.62 8.59 -3.13
CA GLY A 66 -6.16 8.45 -3.14
C GLY A 66 -5.57 8.02 -1.79
N GLU A 67 -6.41 7.58 -0.87
CA GLU A 67 -6.07 7.19 0.51
C GLU A 67 -5.53 5.74 0.54
N TYR A 68 -4.49 5.44 -0.24
CA TYR A 68 -4.03 4.07 -0.46
C TYR A 68 -3.57 3.35 0.81
N LEU A 69 -2.98 4.06 1.78
CA LEU A 69 -2.62 3.45 3.08
C LEU A 69 -3.84 2.81 3.76
N TRP A 70 -5.02 3.44 3.69
CA TRP A 70 -6.26 2.90 4.23
C TRP A 70 -6.80 1.74 3.40
N VAL A 71 -6.67 1.81 2.06
CA VAL A 71 -7.05 0.70 1.17
C VAL A 71 -6.29 -0.57 1.55
N PHE A 72 -4.95 -0.51 1.53
CA PHE A 72 -4.14 -1.73 1.72
C PHE A 72 -4.10 -2.18 3.18
N SER A 73 -4.12 -1.25 4.15
CA SER A 73 -4.21 -1.62 5.56
C SER A 73 -5.55 -2.28 5.88
N GLY A 74 -6.66 -1.74 5.35
CA GLY A 74 -7.99 -2.30 5.54
C GLY A 74 -8.14 -3.66 4.86
N LEU A 75 -7.69 -3.76 3.60
CA LEU A 75 -7.70 -5.00 2.84
C LEU A 75 -6.90 -6.11 3.56
N ALA A 76 -5.68 -5.81 3.99
CA ALA A 76 -4.86 -6.77 4.72
C ALA A 76 -5.52 -7.27 6.01
N ALA A 77 -6.14 -6.36 6.77
CA ALA A 77 -6.88 -6.72 7.98
C ALA A 77 -8.08 -7.63 7.67
N GLU A 78 -8.85 -7.31 6.63
CA GLU A 78 -10.00 -8.12 6.22
C GLU A 78 -9.58 -9.55 5.83
N LEU A 79 -8.53 -9.66 5.01
CA LEU A 79 -8.00 -10.94 4.55
C LEU A 79 -7.56 -11.84 5.71
N VAL A 80 -6.89 -11.26 6.71
CA VAL A 80 -6.43 -11.98 7.91
C VAL A 80 -7.60 -12.34 8.82
N ASN A 81 -8.44 -11.37 9.18
CA ASN A 81 -9.51 -11.55 10.17
C ASN A 81 -10.55 -12.57 9.71
N HIS A 82 -10.86 -12.58 8.41
CA HIS A 82 -11.87 -13.47 7.83
C HIS A 82 -11.26 -14.71 7.17
N ARG A 83 -9.93 -14.85 7.22
CA ARG A 83 -9.15 -15.90 6.54
C ARG A 83 -9.57 -16.09 5.09
N ILE A 84 -9.75 -14.99 4.36
CA ILE A 84 -10.18 -15.02 2.96
C ILE A 84 -9.10 -15.74 2.15
N PRO A 85 -9.46 -16.75 1.35
CA PRO A 85 -8.49 -17.46 0.51
C PRO A 85 -7.95 -16.53 -0.57
N ILE A 86 -6.62 -16.45 -0.66
CA ILE A 86 -5.91 -15.69 -1.70
C ILE A 86 -4.89 -16.59 -2.41
N THR A 87 -4.57 -16.26 -3.66
CA THR A 87 -3.52 -16.95 -4.41
C THR A 87 -2.12 -16.44 -4.02
N PRO A 88 -1.05 -17.18 -4.35
CA PRO A 88 0.32 -16.70 -4.18
C PRO A 88 0.57 -15.36 -4.90
N GLU A 89 0.01 -15.17 -6.11
CA GLU A 89 0.18 -13.95 -6.89
C GLU A 89 -0.52 -12.75 -6.23
N GLU A 90 -1.73 -12.94 -5.71
CA GLU A 90 -2.45 -11.92 -4.93
C GLU A 90 -1.67 -11.54 -3.66
N ARG A 91 -1.11 -12.54 -2.97
CA ARG A 91 -0.26 -12.33 -1.79
C ARG A 91 1.01 -11.54 -2.15
N ASP A 92 1.67 -11.88 -3.25
CA ASP A 92 2.92 -11.24 -3.65
C ASP A 92 2.69 -9.79 -4.11
N LEU A 93 1.59 -9.53 -4.80
CA LEU A 93 1.18 -8.17 -5.15
C LEU A 93 0.88 -7.34 -3.89
N LEU A 94 0.13 -7.89 -2.94
CA LEU A 94 -0.13 -7.24 -1.66
C LEU A 94 1.17 -6.98 -0.89
N ALA A 95 2.07 -7.96 -0.84
CA ALA A 95 3.37 -7.82 -0.18
C ALA A 95 4.18 -6.67 -0.81
N SER A 96 4.34 -6.67 -2.14
CA SER A 96 5.06 -5.63 -2.89
C SER A 96 4.62 -4.22 -2.47
N VAL A 97 3.30 -4.00 -2.41
CA VAL A 97 2.76 -2.70 -2.01
C VAL A 97 3.00 -2.41 -0.54
N LEU A 98 2.68 -3.34 0.38
CA LEU A 98 2.85 -3.11 1.81
C LEU A 98 4.30 -2.83 2.19
N TYR A 99 5.29 -3.44 1.53
CA TYR A 99 6.71 -3.16 1.75
C TYR A 99 7.18 -1.85 1.11
N SER A 100 6.49 -1.35 0.09
CA SER A 100 6.79 -0.04 -0.52
C SER A 100 6.25 1.15 0.28
N MET A 101 5.40 0.91 1.28
CA MET A 101 4.71 1.93 2.06
C MET A 101 5.48 2.29 3.35
N GLU A 102 5.66 3.59 3.56
CA GLU A 102 6.22 4.17 4.79
C GLU A 102 5.21 5.16 5.39
N PRO A 103 4.29 4.70 6.25
CA PRO A 103 3.31 5.58 6.86
C PRO A 103 3.97 6.55 7.85
N SER A 104 3.69 7.85 7.72
CA SER A 104 4.13 8.87 8.68
C SER A 104 3.60 8.64 10.10
N ARG A 105 2.50 7.88 10.22
CA ARG A 105 1.87 7.44 11.48
C ARG A 105 1.64 5.94 11.43
N PRO A 106 2.63 5.12 11.81
CA PRO A 106 2.52 3.66 11.69
C PRO A 106 1.42 3.08 12.58
N ASP A 107 1.10 3.71 13.71
CA ASP A 107 0.04 3.24 14.63
C ASP A 107 -1.37 3.34 14.04
N ASP A 108 -1.59 4.23 13.07
CA ASP A 108 -2.87 4.35 12.35
C ASP A 108 -3.05 3.20 11.33
N HIS A 109 -1.96 2.49 11.00
CA HIS A 109 -1.93 1.45 9.98
C HIS A 109 -1.23 0.17 10.48
N PRO A 110 -1.81 -0.53 11.47
CA PRO A 110 -1.16 -1.67 12.12
C PRO A 110 -0.83 -2.79 11.12
N ALA A 111 -1.65 -3.01 10.09
CA ALA A 111 -1.36 -4.02 9.07
C ALA A 111 -0.14 -3.69 8.20
N ILE A 112 0.20 -2.39 8.04
CA ILE A 112 1.40 -1.94 7.34
C ILE A 112 2.62 -1.99 8.28
N ARG A 113 2.42 -1.56 9.54
CA ARG A 113 3.45 -1.62 10.59
C ARG A 113 3.91 -3.06 10.85
N ASP A 114 2.96 -3.97 10.97
CA ASP A 114 3.17 -5.38 11.31
C ASP A 114 3.11 -6.29 10.05
N ARG A 115 3.51 -5.76 8.89
CA ARG A 115 3.39 -6.42 7.57
C ARG A 115 3.99 -7.82 7.49
N ASP A 116 5.11 -8.08 8.17
CA ASP A 116 5.67 -9.44 8.26
C ASP A 116 4.69 -10.42 8.92
N GLN A 117 4.06 -10.01 10.02
CA GLN A 117 3.06 -10.83 10.73
C GLN A 117 1.80 -11.02 9.88
N VAL A 118 1.37 -9.97 9.17
CA VAL A 118 0.27 -10.08 8.20
C VAL A 118 0.60 -11.12 7.14
N MET A 119 1.79 -11.06 6.52
CA MET A 119 2.17 -11.99 5.46
C MET A 119 2.16 -13.46 5.91
N VAL A 120 2.49 -13.72 7.17
CA VAL A 120 2.44 -15.06 7.77
C VAL A 120 1.00 -15.50 8.05
N ALA A 121 0.12 -14.57 8.42
CA ALA A 121 -1.26 -14.86 8.80
C ALA A 121 -2.22 -15.03 7.61
N LEU A 122 -1.81 -14.66 6.39
CA LEU A 122 -2.64 -14.76 5.19
C LEU A 122 -3.00 -16.22 4.87
N ASN A 123 -4.26 -16.45 4.48
CA ASN A 123 -4.76 -17.74 4.04
C ASN A 123 -4.43 -17.98 2.56
N VAL A 124 -3.16 -18.26 2.26
CA VAL A 124 -2.70 -18.52 0.89
C VAL A 124 -3.10 -19.93 0.46
N VAL A 125 -3.86 -20.03 -0.62
CA VAL A 125 -4.28 -21.29 -1.24
C VAL A 125 -3.72 -21.39 -2.65
N ASN A 126 -3.12 -22.52 -2.99
CA ASN A 126 -2.77 -22.80 -4.38
C ASN A 126 -4.08 -23.01 -5.14
N ALA A 127 -4.34 -22.20 -6.17
CA ALA A 127 -5.43 -22.50 -7.09
C ALA A 127 -5.24 -23.93 -7.61
N ARG A 128 -6.24 -24.80 -7.42
CA ARG A 128 -6.18 -26.16 -7.95
C ARG A 128 -6.03 -26.04 -9.46
N ALA A 129 -4.99 -26.65 -10.02
CA ALA A 129 -4.97 -27.01 -11.42
C ALA A 129 -6.20 -27.91 -11.65
N GLU A 130 -7.21 -27.38 -12.32
CA GLU A 130 -8.27 -28.18 -12.90
C GLU A 130 -7.65 -28.98 -14.05
N THR A 131 -7.22 -30.21 -13.76
CA THR A 131 -6.95 -31.27 -14.76
C THR A 131 -8.24 -31.90 -15.23
#